data_AF-A0A7X0VEA0-F1
#
_entry.id   AF-A0A7X0VEA0-F1
#
_cell.length_a   1.000
_cell.length_b   1.000
_cell.length_c   1.000
_cell.angle_alpha   90.00
_cell.angle_beta   90.00
_cell.angle_gamma   90.00
#
_symmetry.space_group_name_H-M   'P 1'
#
loop_
_entity.id
_entity.type
_entity.pdbx_description
1 polymer ?
#
loop_
_entity_poly.entity_id
_entity_poly.type
_entity_poly.pdbx_seq_one_letter_code
_entity_poly.pdbx_strand_id
1 'polypeptide(L)'
;MIYTVDMTAPSAIQFAPSSLIDEVAQNIRTILATPLGSAPFARDIGLDYSLIDEPAPIAEARLIGAITTAIAAQEPRAIVTDVIVKPVAGDAWTGTLPAVVRFRVSEGVA
;
A
#
# COMPACT_ATOMS: atom_id res chain seq x y z
N MET A 1 -3.13 -9.48 -15.97
CA MET A 1 -3.40 -8.03 -16.20
C MET A 1 -2.76 -7.22 -15.08
N ILE A 2 -2.29 -6.00 -15.35
CA ILE A 2 -1.67 -5.12 -14.33
C ILE A 2 -2.73 -4.12 -13.85
N TYR A 3 -2.88 -4.01 -12.54
CA TYR A 3 -3.79 -3.09 -11.85
C TYR A 3 -3.01 -2.09 -11.02
N THR A 4 -3.63 -0.95 -10.71
CA THR A 4 -2.97 0.16 -10.00
C THR A 4 -3.80 0.58 -8.79
N VAL A 5 -3.14 0.66 -7.64
CA VAL A 5 -3.65 1.33 -6.43
C VAL A 5 -2.93 2.65 -6.28
N ASP A 6 -3.67 3.75 -6.34
CA ASP A 6 -3.14 5.09 -6.12
C ASP A 6 -3.62 5.61 -4.75
N MET A 7 -2.69 5.91 -3.84
CA MET A 7 -2.97 6.47 -2.51
C MET A 7 -3.07 8.00 -2.51
N THR A 8 -2.80 8.67 -3.64
CA THR A 8 -3.01 10.13 -3.77
C THR A 8 -4.50 10.48 -3.93
N ALA A 9 -5.28 9.55 -4.44
CA ALA A 9 -6.71 9.73 -4.66
C ALA A 9 -7.52 9.08 -3.54
N PRO A 10 -8.48 9.78 -2.93
CA PRO A 10 -9.37 9.17 -1.96
C PRO A 10 -10.23 8.09 -2.64
N SER A 11 -10.43 6.96 -1.97
CA SER A 11 -11.34 5.90 -2.40
C SER A 11 -12.37 5.60 -1.32
N ALA A 12 -13.63 5.42 -1.70
CA ALA A 12 -14.66 4.95 -0.79
C ALA A 12 -14.46 3.46 -0.46
N ILE A 13 -14.82 3.05 0.75
CA ILE A 13 -14.86 1.65 1.15
C ILE A 13 -16.06 0.98 0.48
N GLN A 14 -15.81 -0.09 -0.27
CA GLN A 14 -16.85 -0.90 -0.87
C GLN A 14 -17.11 -2.12 0.00
N PHE A 15 -18.30 -2.15 0.62
CA PHE A 15 -18.79 -3.33 1.32
C PHE A 15 -19.32 -4.32 0.28
N ALA A 16 -18.90 -5.58 0.37
CA ALA A 16 -19.19 -6.64 -0.63
C ALA A 16 -18.71 -6.28 -2.05
N PRO A 17 -17.39 -6.24 -2.31
CA PRO A 17 -16.86 -6.02 -3.65
C PRO A 17 -17.36 -7.07 -4.63
N SER A 18 -17.70 -6.65 -5.85
CA SER A 18 -18.20 -7.52 -6.91
C SER A 18 -17.10 -8.31 -7.62
N SER A 19 -15.84 -7.90 -7.48
CA SER A 19 -14.69 -8.57 -8.08
C SER A 19 -13.58 -8.80 -7.07
N LEU A 20 -12.81 -9.88 -7.28
CA LEU A 20 -11.60 -10.18 -6.50
C LEU A 20 -10.57 -9.04 -6.61
N ILE A 21 -10.53 -8.35 -7.75
CA ILE A 21 -9.59 -7.26 -8.00
C ILE A 21 -9.91 -6.06 -7.11
N ASP A 22 -11.19 -5.72 -6.97
CA ASP A 22 -11.64 -4.62 -6.11
C ASP A 22 -11.40 -4.94 -4.63
N GLU A 23 -11.63 -6.20 -4.22
CA GLU A 23 -11.30 -6.70 -2.88
C GLU A 23 -9.80 -6.54 -2.60
N VAL A 24 -8.95 -7.08 -3.47
CA VAL A 24 -7.49 -7.04 -3.30
C VAL A 24 -6.98 -5.59 -3.31
N ALA A 25 -7.49 -4.73 -4.19
CA ALA A 25 -7.13 -3.32 -4.23
C ALA A 25 -7.53 -2.59 -2.93
N GLN A 26 -8.69 -2.92 -2.35
CA GLN A 26 -9.11 -2.36 -1.06
C GLN A 26 -8.26 -2.88 0.10
N ASN A 27 -7.89 -4.16 0.09
CA ASN A 27 -7.00 -4.73 1.11
C ASN A 27 -5.62 -4.08 1.07
N ILE A 28 -5.03 -3.90 -0.12
CA ILE A 28 -3.77 -3.17 -0.28
C ILE A 28 -3.87 -1.76 0.32
N ARG A 29 -4.94 -1.01 0.02
CA ARG A 29 -5.15 0.32 0.63
C ARG A 29 -5.24 0.27 2.15
N THR A 30 -5.92 -0.74 2.68
CA THR A 30 -6.08 -0.93 4.12
C THR A 30 -4.74 -1.20 4.79
N ILE A 31 -3.91 -2.07 4.21
CA ILE A 31 -2.56 -2.37 4.69
C ILE A 31 -1.70 -1.09 4.71
N LEU A 32 -1.71 -0.33 3.62
CA LEU A 32 -0.92 0.90 3.49
C LEU A 32 -1.37 2.03 4.42
N ALA A 33 -2.65 2.06 4.80
CA ALA A 33 -3.20 3.07 5.70
C ALA A 33 -3.09 2.70 7.19
N THR A 34 -2.74 1.45 7.50
CA THR A 34 -2.71 0.94 8.87
C THR A 34 -1.27 0.93 9.40
N PRO A 35 -0.97 1.66 10.48
CA PRO A 35 0.31 1.52 11.16
C PRO A 35 0.43 0.13 11.79
N LEU A 36 1.55 -0.55 11.57
CA LEU A 36 1.83 -1.86 12.16
C LEU A 36 1.67 -1.83 13.68
N GLY A 37 0.96 -2.82 14.24
CA GLY A 37 0.71 -2.91 15.69
C GLY A 37 -0.49 -2.09 16.20
N SER A 38 -1.10 -1.23 15.38
CA SER A 38 -2.25 -0.41 15.79
C SER A 38 -3.55 -1.19 15.96
N ALA A 39 -3.74 -2.28 15.22
CA ALA A 39 -4.93 -3.11 15.30
C ALA A 39 -4.84 -4.09 16.50
N PRO A 40 -5.70 -3.97 17.54
CA PRO A 40 -5.53 -4.69 18.82
C PRO A 40 -5.48 -6.22 18.71
N PHE A 41 -6.25 -6.80 17.80
CA PHE A 41 -6.32 -8.26 17.59
C PHE A 41 -5.55 -8.73 16.35
N ALA A 42 -4.91 -7.81 15.62
CA ALA A 42 -4.22 -8.08 14.36
C ALA A 42 -2.97 -7.20 14.23
N ARG A 43 -2.07 -7.29 15.22
CA ARG A 43 -0.90 -6.39 15.34
C ARG A 43 0.16 -6.59 14.26
N ASP A 44 0.11 -7.72 13.58
CA ASP A 44 0.95 -8.10 12.45
C ASP A 44 0.50 -7.45 11.12
N ILE A 45 -0.71 -6.87 11.08
CA ILE A 45 -1.25 -6.17 9.91
C ILE A 45 -0.82 -4.70 9.93
N GLY A 46 -0.45 -4.20 8.75
CA GLY A 46 -0.09 -2.81 8.51
C GLY A 46 1.30 -2.63 7.90
N LEU A 47 1.71 -1.38 7.80
CA LEU A 47 3.03 -0.98 7.31
C LEU A 47 3.88 -0.50 8.48
N ASP A 48 5.20 -0.72 8.42
CA ASP A 48 6.13 -0.20 9.42
C ASP A 48 6.36 1.30 9.21
N TYR A 49 6.08 2.09 10.24
CA TYR A 49 6.15 3.55 10.25
C TYR A 49 7.43 4.07 10.91
N SER A 50 8.39 3.19 11.24
CA SER A 50 9.70 3.61 11.77
C SER A 50 10.48 4.55 10.85
N LEU A 51 10.06 4.67 9.59
CA LEU A 51 10.65 5.49 8.53
C LEU A 51 10.29 6.98 8.63
N ILE A 52 9.37 7.35 9.52
CA ILE A 52 9.01 8.74 9.76
C ILE A 52 10.24 9.50 10.28
N ASP A 53 10.37 10.76 9.89
CA ASP A 53 11.49 11.67 10.23
C ASP A 53 12.85 11.29 9.63
N GLU A 54 12.91 10.28 8.76
CA GLU A 54 14.10 10.01 7.96
C GLU A 54 14.25 11.02 6.80
N PRO A 55 15.49 11.27 6.33
CA PRO A 55 15.70 12.09 5.14
C PRO A 55 14.93 11.52 3.95
N ALA A 56 14.19 12.39 3.23
CA ALA A 56 13.30 12.01 2.13
C ALA A 56 13.85 10.94 1.16
N PRO A 57 15.10 11.04 0.63
CA PRO A 57 15.59 10.01 -0.31
C PRO A 57 15.81 8.63 0.35
N ILE A 58 16.12 8.60 1.64
CA ILE A 58 16.29 7.35 2.40
C ILE A 58 14.92 6.77 2.75
N ALA A 59 14.01 7.61 3.22
CA ALA A 59 12.64 7.25 3.53
C ALA A 59 11.93 6.65 2.32
N GLU A 60 12.07 7.26 1.13
CA GLU A 60 11.47 6.78 -0.11
C GLU A 60 11.94 5.37 -0.49
N ALA A 61 13.26 5.14 -0.50
CA ALA A 61 13.83 3.84 -0.84
C ALA A 61 13.41 2.74 0.14
N ARG A 62 13.39 3.05 1.44
CA ARG A 62 12.94 2.11 2.47
C ARG A 62 11.44 1.85 2.42
N LEU A 63 10.65 2.88 2.13
CA LEU A 63 9.19 2.78 2.00
C LEU A 63 8.81 1.82 0.87
N ILE A 64 9.50 1.87 -0.28
CA ILE A 64 9.30 0.93 -1.39
C ILE A 64 9.51 -0.52 -0.92
N GLY A 65 10.59 -0.77 -0.18
CA GLY A 65 10.90 -2.09 0.38
C GLY A 65 9.87 -2.56 1.42
N ALA A 66 9.47 -1.66 2.32
CA ALA A 66 8.47 -1.93 3.35
C ALA A 66 7.10 -2.26 2.74
N ILE A 67 6.65 -1.48 1.76
CA ILE A 67 5.40 -1.70 1.03
C ILE A 67 5.41 -3.05 0.32
N THR A 68 6.49 -3.35 -0.40
CA THR A 68 6.61 -4.61 -1.15
C THR A 68 6.55 -5.81 -0.21
N THR A 69 7.24 -5.73 0.93
CA THR A 69 7.27 -6.79 1.95
C THR A 69 5.91 -6.96 2.63
N ALA A 70 5.27 -5.85 3.03
CA ALA A 70 3.98 -5.86 3.71
C ALA A 70 2.88 -6.46 2.81
N ILE A 71 2.81 -6.06 1.53
CA ILE A 71 1.83 -6.61 0.58
C ILE A 71 2.09 -8.09 0.33
N ALA A 72 3.35 -8.50 0.14
CA ALA A 72 3.67 -9.91 -0.10
C ALA A 72 3.30 -10.81 1.09
N ALA A 73 3.40 -10.31 2.32
CA ALA A 73 3.05 -11.05 3.54
C ALA A 73 1.55 -11.05 3.83
N GLN A 74 0.88 -9.91 3.68
CA GLN A 74 -0.50 -9.69 4.16
C GLN A 74 -1.55 -9.87 3.06
N GLU A 75 -1.21 -9.72 1.79
CA GLU A 75 -2.10 -9.97 0.65
C GLU A 75 -1.38 -10.80 -0.44
N PRO A 76 -1.17 -12.12 -0.19
CA PRO A 76 -0.39 -12.98 -1.07
C PRO A 76 -1.03 -13.19 -2.46
N ARG A 77 -2.32 -12.85 -2.62
CA ARG A 77 -3.00 -12.89 -3.92
C ARG A 77 -2.53 -11.76 -4.84
N ALA A 78 -1.92 -10.71 -4.29
CA ALA A 78 -1.34 -9.59 -5.02
C ALA A 78 0.17 -9.76 -5.22
N ILE A 79 0.60 -9.85 -6.47
CA ILE A 79 2.01 -9.84 -6.83
C ILE A 79 2.38 -8.43 -7.27
N VAL A 80 3.14 -7.73 -6.43
CA VAL A 80 3.62 -6.37 -6.69
C VAL A 80 4.56 -6.39 -7.89
N THR A 81 4.26 -5.57 -8.90
CA THR A 81 5.09 -5.39 -10.09
C THR A 81 5.96 -4.15 -9.98
N ASP A 82 5.45 -3.10 -9.33
CA ASP A 82 6.17 -1.83 -9.16
C ASP A 82 5.54 -0.98 -8.05
N VAL A 83 6.35 -0.13 -7.41
CA VAL A 83 5.92 0.83 -6.40
C VAL A 83 6.55 2.17 -6.71
N ILE A 84 5.72 3.17 -6.95
CA ILE A 84 6.14 4.53 -7.28
C ILE A 84 5.72 5.45 -6.15
N VAL A 85 6.66 6.14 -5.53
CA VAL A 85 6.34 7.21 -4.58
C VAL A 85 6.22 8.50 -5.38
N LYS A 86 5.04 9.12 -5.35
CA LYS A 86 4.81 10.38 -6.07
C LYS A 86 4.86 11.53 -5.06
N PRO A 87 5.80 12.49 -5.18
CA PRO A 87 5.66 13.74 -4.44
C PRO A 87 4.40 14.45 -4.94
N VAL A 88 3.52 14.89 -4.02
CA VAL A 88 2.34 15.67 -4.39
C VAL A 88 2.81 17.02 -4.92
N ALA A 89 2.53 17.29 -6.19
CA ALA A 89 2.92 18.55 -6.83
C ALA A 89 2.22 19.73 -6.14
N GLY A 90 3.01 20.66 -5.60
CA GLY A 90 2.53 21.83 -4.84
C GLY A 90 2.70 21.73 -3.32
N ASP A 91 3.07 20.55 -2.81
CA ASP A 91 3.02 20.21 -1.39
C ASP A 91 4.39 19.84 -0.81
N ALA A 92 5.46 20.49 -1.28
CA ALA A 92 6.82 20.29 -0.75
C ALA A 92 6.94 20.54 0.76
N TRP A 93 5.95 21.21 1.35
CA TRP A 93 5.87 21.54 2.78
C TRP A 93 5.04 20.55 3.60
N THR A 94 4.27 19.64 2.99
CA THR A 94 3.40 18.72 3.76
C THR A 94 4.13 17.46 4.25
N GLY A 95 5.30 17.15 3.69
CA GLY A 95 6.11 16.01 4.11
C GLY A 95 5.46 14.64 3.83
N THR A 96 4.55 14.58 2.86
CA THR A 96 3.82 13.35 2.53
C THR A 96 4.49 12.58 1.39
N LEU A 97 4.52 11.24 1.51
CA LEU A 97 5.06 10.32 0.51
C LEU A 97 3.97 9.31 0.07
N PRO A 98 2.96 9.73 -0.73
CA PRO A 98 1.93 8.82 -1.18
C PRO A 98 2.48 7.83 -2.19
N ALA A 99 2.17 6.55 -1.96
CA ALA A 99 2.59 5.45 -2.82
C ALA A 99 1.54 5.11 -3.89
N VAL A 100 2.03 4.77 -5.08
CA VAL A 100 1.26 4.22 -6.18
C VAL A 100 1.79 2.81 -6.46
N VAL A 101 0.98 1.81 -6.16
CA VAL A 101 1.36 0.40 -6.26
C VAL A 101 0.76 -0.19 -7.52
N ARG A 102 1.59 -0.79 -8.37
CA ARG A 102 1.16 -1.59 -9.51
C ARG A 102 1.28 -3.07 -9.17
N PHE A 103 0.20 -3.82 -9.31
CA PHE A 103 0.17 -5.23 -8.94
C PHE A 103 -0.54 -6.09 -10.00
N ARG A 104 -0.26 -7.39 -9.99
CA ARG A 104 -1.01 -8.40 -10.74
C ARG A 104 -1.64 -9.38 -9.75
N VAL A 105 -2.81 -9.90 -10.07
CA VAL A 105 -3.44 -10.95 -9.25
C VAL A 105 -2.85 -12.31 -9.63
N SER A 106 -2.53 -13.16 -8.64
CA SER A 106 -2.10 -14.54 -8.89
C SER A 106 -3.28 -15.40 -9.34
N GLU A 107 -3.15 -16.12 -10.46
CA GLU A 107 -4.22 -16.95 -11.08
C GLU A 107 -4.58 -18.25 -10.31
N GLY A 108 -4.33 -18.31 -8.99
CA GLY A 108 -4.29 -19.56 -8.24
C GLY A 108 -5.42 -19.83 -7.23
N VAL A 109 -6.43 -18.97 -7.09
CA VAL A 109 -7.52 -19.21 -6.13
C VAL A 109 -8.87 -18.93 -6.79
N ALA A 110 -9.44 -20.00 -7.33
CA ALA A 110 -10.85 -20.14 -7.69
C ALA A 110 -11.59 -20.84 -6.55
#